data_AF-A0A925LQP2-F1
#
_entry.id   AF-A0A925LQP2-F1
#
_cell.length_a   1.000
_cell.length_b   1.000
_cell.length_c   1.000
_cell.angle_alpha   90.00
_cell.angle_beta   90.00
_cell.angle_gamma   90.00
#
_symmetry.space_group_name_H-M   'P 1'
#
loop_
_entity.id
_entity.type
_entity.pdbx_description
1 polymer ?
#
loop_
_entity_poly.entity_id
_entity_poly.type
_entity_poly.pdbx_seq_one_letter_code
_entity_poly.pdbx_strand_id
1 'polypeptide(L)' 'MLLINDRAHILFRLLIQSGKACLLSAVREAMNQKAVRPDVVTAILAKPTSSPACPVTPHNGSLLAISYEERSLTCYDPVI' A
#
# COMPACT_ATOMS: atom_id res chain seq x y z
N MET A 1 38.65 11.86 -3.86
CA MET A 1 37.69 11.86 -4.98
C MET A 1 37.29 10.41 -5.33
N LEU A 2 36.62 9.69 -4.41
CA LEU A 2 36.26 8.26 -4.58
C LEU A 2 34.78 7.94 -4.29
N LEU A 3 34.01 8.91 -3.78
CA LEU A 3 32.62 8.68 -3.32
C LEU A 3 31.58 8.52 -4.44
N ILE A 4 31.90 8.92 -5.67
CA ILE A 4 30.94 8.88 -6.79
C ILE A 4 30.80 7.46 -7.35
N ASN A 5 31.89 6.69 -7.40
CA ASN A 5 31.89 5.33 -7.94
C ASN A 5 31.01 4.37 -7.12
N ASP A 6 30.98 4.55 -5.80
CA ASP A 6 30.25 3.67 -4.91
C ASP A 6 28.72 3.82 -5.09
N ARG A 7 28.23 5.06 -5.14
CA ARG A 7 26.79 5.33 -5.27
C ARG A 7 26.20 4.91 -6.61
N ALA A 8 26.94 5.15 -7.70
CA ALA A 8 26.53 4.70 -9.02
C ALA A 8 26.50 3.17 -9.10
N HIS A 9 27.48 2.49 -8.49
CA HIS A 9 27.52 1.04 -8.41
C HIS A 9 26.34 0.46 -7.61
N ILE A 10 26.00 1.08 -6.47
CA ILE A 10 24.84 0.69 -5.66
C ILE A 10 23.54 0.81 -6.47
N LEU A 11 23.32 1.94 -7.15
CA LEU A 11 22.13 2.14 -7.98
C LEU A 11 22.07 1.14 -9.15
N PHE A 12 23.21 0.82 -9.76
CA PHE A 12 23.29 -0.20 -10.80
C PHE A 12 22.95 -1.60 -10.27
N ARG A 13 23.43 -1.96 -9.08
CA ARG A 13 23.07 -3.23 -8.42
C ARG A 13 21.58 -3.30 -8.11
N LEU A 14 21.00 -2.21 -7.62
CA LEU A 14 19.56 -2.12 -7.37
C LEU A 14 18.74 -2.22 -8.65
N LEU A 15 19.19 -1.60 -9.74
CA LEU A 15 18.55 -1.71 -11.05
C LEU A 15 18.44 -3.17 -11.51
N ILE A 16 19.52 -3.95 -11.34
CA ILE A 16 19.55 -5.37 -11.71
C ILE A 16 18.59 -6.19 -10.83
N GLN A 17 18.49 -5.87 -9.54
CA GLN A 17 17.68 -6.63 -8.58
C GLN A 17 16.18 -6.34 -8.67
N SER A 18 15.79 -5.05 -8.71
CA SER A 18 14.37 -4.65 -8.65
C SER A 18 13.74 -4.40 -10.01
N GLY A 19 14.55 -4.26 -11.06
CA GLY A 19 14.11 -3.82 -12.37
C GLY A 19 13.91 -2.30 -12.48
N LYS A 20 13.85 -1.81 -13.73
CA LYS A 20 13.81 -0.38 -14.07
C LYS A 20 12.60 0.35 -13.51
N ALA A 21 11.41 -0.23 -13.62
CA ALA A 21 10.17 0.43 -13.20
C ALA A 21 10.15 0.68 -11.68
N CYS A 22 10.48 -0.35 -10.89
CA CYS A 22 10.54 -0.28 -9.43
C CYS A 22 11.62 0.70 -8.93
N LEU A 23 12.80 0.70 -9.57
CA LEU A 23 13.85 1.64 -9.19
C LEU A 23 13.41 3.08 -9.45
N LEU A 24 12.79 3.36 -10.61
CA LEU A 24 12.32 4.71 -10.94
C LEU A 24 11.19 5.17 -10.01
N SER A 25 10.27 4.29 -9.62
CA SER A 25 9.24 4.64 -8.63
C SER A 25 9.85 4.94 -7.26
N ALA A 26 10.81 4.13 -6.79
CA ALA A 26 11.47 4.35 -5.51
C ALA A 26 12.32 5.64 -5.50
N VAL A 27 12.99 5.96 -6.62
CA VAL A 27 13.72 7.23 -6.76
C VAL A 27 12.75 8.43 -6.75
N ARG A 28 11.61 8.35 -7.44
CA ARG A 28 10.59 9.41 -7.41
C ARG A 28 10.03 9.61 -6.01
N GLU A 29 9.78 8.53 -5.28
CA GLU A 29 9.33 8.60 -3.89
C GLU A 29 10.38 9.23 -2.97
N ALA A 30 11.66 8.83 -3.10
CA ALA A 30 12.76 9.44 -2.38
C ALA A 30 12.93 10.94 -2.70
N MET A 31 12.70 11.35 -3.95
CA MET A 31 12.68 12.76 -4.37
C MET A 31 11.55 13.54 -3.69
N ASN A 32 10.34 12.97 -3.63
CA ASN A 32 9.20 13.59 -2.93
C ASN A 32 9.48 13.77 -1.43
N GLN A 33 10.20 12.83 -0.83
CA GLN A 33 10.65 12.90 0.57
C GLN A 33 11.88 13.80 0.77
N LYS A 34 12.43 14.42 -0.30
CA LYS A 34 13.66 15.22 -0.31
C LYS A 34 14.89 14.48 0.23
N ALA A 35 14.91 13.16 0.09
CA ALA A 35 15.92 12.27 0.67
C ALA A 35 16.50 11.33 -0.40
N VAL A 36 17.15 11.88 -1.43
CA VAL A 36 17.72 11.13 -2.57
C VAL A 36 19.08 10.52 -2.20
N ARG A 37 19.07 9.59 -1.23
CA ARG A 37 20.24 8.78 -0.85
C ARG A 37 20.01 7.34 -1.30
N PRO A 38 21.05 6.61 -1.75
CA PRO A 38 20.93 5.20 -2.10
C PRO A 38 20.30 4.38 -0.96
N ASP A 39 20.69 4.64 0.29
CA ASP A 39 20.14 3.99 1.49
C ASP A 39 18.61 4.13 1.60
N VAL A 40 18.08 5.30 1.23
CA VAL A 40 16.63 5.57 1.26
C VAL A 40 15.92 4.82 0.14
N VAL A 41 16.51 4.82 -1.07
CA VAL A 41 15.98 4.05 -2.20
C VAL A 41 15.97 2.56 -1.87
N THR A 42 17.00 2.03 -1.20
CA THR A 42 17.02 0.64 -0.73
C THR A 42 15.93 0.34 0.28
N ALA A 43 15.69 1.25 1.24
CA ALA A 43 14.65 1.07 2.25
C ALA A 43 13.24 1.09 1.64
N ILE A 44 12.99 1.97 0.66
CA ILE A 44 11.73 2.03 -0.08
C ILE A 44 11.51 0.74 -0.87
N LEU A 45 12.54 0.24 -1.57
CA LEU A 45 12.47 -1.01 -2.33
C LEU A 45 12.30 -2.26 -1.44
N ALA A 46 12.83 -2.23 -0.20
CA ALA A 46 12.69 -3.33 0.76
C ALA A 46 11.33 -3.35 1.45
N LYS A 47 10.52 -2.30 1.32
CA LYS A 47 9.19 -2.23 1.93
C LYS A 47 8.27 -3.24 1.24
N PRO A 48 7.64 -4.16 1.99
CA PRO A 48 6.68 -5.08 1.41
C PRO A 48 5.52 -4.28 0.80
N THR A 49 5.19 -4.57 -0.46
CA THR A 49 4.09 -3.94 -1.22
C THR A 49 2.72 -4.21 -0.62
N SER A 50 2.63 -5.22 0.24
CA SER A 50 1.44 -5.63 0.95
C SER A 50 1.72 -5.55 2.45
N SER A 51 1.07 -4.60 3.14
CA SER A 51 0.72 -4.87 4.53
C SER A 51 -0.12 -6.14 4.51
N PRO A 52 0.14 -7.16 5.36
CA PRO A 52 -0.76 -8.29 5.46
C PRO A 52 -2.17 -7.72 5.54
N ALA A 53 -3.05 -8.19 4.65
CA ALA A 53 -4.41 -7.68 4.57
C ALA A 53 -4.95 -7.66 5.99
N CYS A 54 -5.14 -6.46 6.56
CA CYS A 54 -5.94 -6.35 7.76
C CYS A 54 -7.31 -6.85 7.31
N PRO A 55 -7.80 -8.00 7.82
CA PRO A 55 -9.14 -8.43 7.49
C PRO A 55 -10.05 -7.29 7.92
N VAL A 56 -10.74 -6.72 6.93
CA VAL A 56 -11.41 -5.43 7.04
C VAL A 56 -12.32 -5.41 8.27
N THR A 57 -12.10 -4.41 9.12
CA THR A 57 -13.05 -4.01 10.17
C THR A 57 -14.39 -3.59 9.53
N PRO A 58 -15.53 -3.87 10.19
CA PRO A 58 -15.65 -3.90 11.64
C PRO A 58 -15.32 -5.27 12.27
N HIS A 59 -14.33 -5.29 13.15
CA HIS A 59 -14.13 -6.36 14.12
C HIS A 59 -15.25 -6.39 15.18
N ASN A 60 -16.09 -5.35 15.21
CA ASN A 60 -17.23 -5.27 16.10
C ASN A 60 -18.38 -6.12 15.51
N GLY A 61 -18.54 -7.34 16.04
CA GLY A 61 -19.61 -8.26 15.64
C GLY A 61 -21.01 -7.66 15.76
N SER A 62 -21.22 -6.65 16.61
CA SER A 62 -22.50 -5.93 16.70
C SER A 62 -22.84 -5.13 15.45
N LEU A 63 -21.85 -4.64 14.69
CA LEU A 63 -22.08 -3.97 13.40
C LEU A 63 -22.38 -4.94 12.27
N LEU A 64 -22.09 -6.23 12.46
CA LEU A 64 -22.42 -7.32 11.55
C LEU A 64 -23.74 -8.03 11.93
N ALA A 65 -24.30 -7.72 13.10
CA ALA A 65 -25.53 -8.30 13.59
C ALA A 65 -26.74 -7.61 12.93
N ILE A 66 -27.16 -8.14 11.78
CA ILE A 66 -28.41 -7.73 11.14
C ILE A 66 -29.56 -8.46 11.85
N SER A 67 -30.32 -7.75 12.68
CA SER A 67 -31.59 -8.24 13.20
C SER A 67 -32.70 -7.89 12.22
N TYR A 68 -33.26 -8.89 11.54
CA TYR A 68 -34.45 -8.71 10.74
C TYR A 68 -35.67 -8.73 11.67
N GLU A 69 -36.39 -7.61 11.73
CA GLU A 69 -37.71 -7.56 12.35
C GLU A 69 -38.76 -7.85 11.27
N GLU A 70 -39.54 -8.91 11.49
CA GLU A 70 -40.61 -9.29 10.57
C GLU A 70 -41.65 -8.16 10.51
N ARG A 71 -41.80 -7.55 9.33
CA ARG A 71 -42.88 -6.59 9.10
C ARG A 71 -44.16 -7.33 8.79
N SER A 72 -45.22 -6.95 9.50
CA SER A 72 -46.57 -7.40 9.15
C SER A 72 -46.90 -7.02 7.70
N LEU A 73 -47.45 -7.98 6.96
CA LEU A 73 -47.98 -7.77 5.61
C LEU A 73 -49.12 -6.74 5.57
N THR A 74 -49.70 -6.40 6.73
CA THR A 74 -50.71 -5.34 6.86
C THR A 74 -50.14 -3.92 6.75
N CYS A 75 -48.81 -3.77 6.75
CA CYS A 75 -48.14 -2.47 6.64
C CYS A 75 -47.82 -2.09 5.18
N TYR A 76 -48.14 -2.95 4.21
CA TYR A 76 -48.01 -2.61 2.80
C TYR A 76 -49.21 -1.74 2.40
N ASP A 77 -48.95 -0.64 1.70
CA ASP A 77 -50.03 0.10 1.06
C ASP A 77 -50.81 -0.84 0.14
N PRO A 78 -52.15 -0.82 0.17
CA PRO A 78 -52.93 -1.58 -0.78
C PRO A 78 -52.51 -1.17 -2.19
N VAL A 79 -52.24 -2.16 -3.04
CA VAL A 79 -51.97 -1.92 -4.45
C VAL A 79 -53.19 -1.22 -5.04
N ILE A 80 -53.04 0.07 -5.37
CA ILE A 80 -54.02 0.88 -6.10
C ILE A 80 -54.00 0.46 -7.57
#